data_AF-A0A9D9G3R6-F1
#
_entry.id   AF-A0A9D9G3R6-F1
#
_cell.length_a   1.000
_cell.length_b   1.000
_cell.length_c   1.000
_cell.angle_alpha   90.00
_cell.angle_beta   90.00
_cell.angle_gamma   90.00
#
_symmetry.space_group_name_H-M   'P 1'
#
loop_
_entity.id
_entity.type
_entity.pdbx_description
1 polymer ?
#
loop_
_entity_poly.entity_id
_entity_poly.type
_entity_poly.pdbx_seq_one_letter_code
_entity_poly.pdbx_strand_id
1 'polypeptide(L)'
;MDIKCMGCGAIIQTKDEAKQGFIDPKVLEKHQEEFYCKRCFNLRHYSKNNRIELDESILKQETEVIKKDKGLICLVADSFDFEGTIHPHINDLLESNNILLVLNKYDLYIKDLNLNKLLDYLRLYLKKNNIKIKDLVLVSAKKGFGIDELIEKINALRNGKNVYFVGMTNVGKSTIINKIIANYTGEDDVITVSNTINTTLANIYIPLDDKSYIVDTPGIIN
;
A
#
# COMPACT_ATOMS: atom_id res chain seq x y z
N MET A 1 -12.83 -35.92 -1.06
CA MET A 1 -12.74 -34.56 -0.48
C MET A 1 -12.21 -33.64 -1.54
N ASP A 2 -12.85 -32.49 -1.75
CA ASP A 2 -12.35 -31.50 -2.70
C ASP A 2 -11.08 -30.84 -2.16
N ILE A 3 -10.01 -30.92 -2.92
CA ILE A 3 -8.73 -30.29 -2.59
C ILE A 3 -8.90 -28.78 -2.72
N LYS A 4 -8.54 -28.01 -1.69
CA LYS A 4 -8.62 -26.54 -1.69
C LYS A 4 -7.24 -25.90 -1.76
N CYS A 5 -7.17 -24.79 -2.48
CA CYS A 5 -5.99 -23.93 -2.51
C CYS A 5 -5.76 -23.32 -1.12
N MET A 6 -4.56 -23.47 -0.57
CA MET A 6 -4.23 -22.91 0.75
C MET A 6 -4.16 -21.38 0.76
N GLY A 7 -3.91 -20.74 -0.39
CA GLY A 7 -3.82 -19.30 -0.49
C GLY A 7 -5.16 -18.58 -0.62
N CYS A 8 -6.12 -19.12 -1.39
CA CYS A 8 -7.40 -18.45 -1.64
C CYS A 8 -8.65 -19.30 -1.37
N GLY A 9 -8.51 -20.52 -0.84
CA GLY A 9 -9.62 -21.40 -0.48
C GLY A 9 -10.40 -22.01 -1.65
N ALA A 10 -10.07 -21.64 -2.90
CA ALA A 10 -10.75 -22.15 -4.09
C ALA A 10 -10.53 -23.65 -4.27
N ILE A 11 -11.54 -24.34 -4.80
CA ILE A 11 -11.44 -25.76 -5.19
C ILE A 11 -10.40 -25.87 -6.31
N ILE A 12 -9.44 -26.78 -6.13
CA ILE A 12 -8.39 -27.03 -7.11
C ILE A 12 -8.99 -27.66 -8.35
N GLN A 13 -8.61 -27.14 -9.51
CA GLN A 13 -9.03 -27.64 -10.81
C GLN A 13 -7.87 -27.54 -11.80
N THR A 14 -7.89 -28.37 -12.85
CA THR A 14 -6.84 -28.46 -13.87
C THR A 14 -7.37 -28.22 -15.28
N LYS A 15 -8.62 -27.77 -15.41
CA LYS A 15 -9.37 -27.69 -16.67
C LYS A 15 -9.27 -26.34 -17.36
N ASP A 16 -9.28 -25.25 -16.59
CA ASP A 16 -9.42 -23.90 -17.12
C ASP A 16 -8.41 -22.95 -16.46
N GLU A 17 -7.34 -22.63 -17.18
CA GLU A 17 -6.25 -21.80 -16.67
C GLU A 17 -6.69 -20.39 -16.25
N ALA A 18 -7.73 -19.85 -16.89
CA ALA A 18 -8.24 -18.51 -16.59
C ALA A 18 -9.09 -18.47 -15.31
N LYS A 19 -9.54 -19.62 -14.81
CA LYS A 19 -10.42 -19.71 -13.64
C LYS A 19 -9.67 -19.93 -12.34
N GLN A 20 -10.25 -19.40 -11.27
CA GLN A 20 -9.73 -19.55 -9.91
C GLN A 20 -9.60 -21.03 -9.55
N GLY A 21 -8.54 -21.36 -8.80
CA GLY A 21 -8.25 -22.74 -8.42
C GLY A 21 -7.44 -23.53 -9.44
N PHE A 22 -7.10 -22.95 -10.59
CA PHE A 22 -6.27 -23.64 -11.58
C PHE A 22 -4.90 -24.06 -11.01
N ILE A 23 -4.50 -25.29 -11.26
CA ILE A 23 -3.15 -25.80 -11.05
C ILE A 23 -2.70 -26.56 -12.30
N ASP A 24 -1.40 -26.55 -12.59
CA ASP A 24 -0.86 -27.40 -13.67
C ASP A 24 -1.05 -28.89 -13.27
N PRO A 25 -1.62 -29.74 -14.14
CA PRO A 25 -1.80 -31.16 -13.86
C PRO A 25 -0.53 -31.86 -13.35
N LYS A 26 0.65 -31.47 -13.87
CA LYS A 26 1.93 -32.07 -13.47
C LYS A 26 2.34 -31.74 -12.04
N VAL A 27 1.85 -30.62 -11.50
CA VAL A 27 2.08 -30.22 -10.10
C VAL A 27 1.17 -31.01 -9.17
N LEU A 28 -0.06 -31.28 -9.61
CA LEU A 28 -1.01 -32.13 -8.88
C LEU A 28 -0.52 -33.57 -8.76
N GLU A 29 0.20 -34.08 -9.77
CA GLU A 29 0.76 -35.44 -9.76
C GLU A 29 2.02 -35.59 -8.88
N LYS A 30 2.78 -34.50 -8.66
CA LYS A 30 4.10 -34.53 -8.00
C LYS A 30 4.09 -34.18 -6.51
N HIS A 31 3.06 -33.48 -6.05
CA HIS A 31 2.92 -33.07 -4.66
C HIS A 31 1.66 -33.70 -4.09
N GLN A 32 1.69 -34.21 -2.84
CA GLN A 32 0.53 -34.91 -2.30
C GLN A 32 -0.22 -34.13 -1.22
N GLU A 33 0.40 -33.14 -0.60
CA GLU A 33 -0.24 -32.32 0.42
C GLU A 33 0.28 -30.89 0.25
N GLU A 34 -0.60 -29.90 0.44
CA GLU A 34 -0.34 -28.46 0.25
C GLU A 34 -0.32 -27.92 -1.20
N PHE A 35 -1.50 -27.58 -1.74
CA PHE A 35 -1.61 -26.98 -3.07
C PHE A 35 -1.88 -25.48 -3.04
N TYR A 36 -1.12 -24.74 -3.86
CA TYR A 36 -1.44 -23.36 -4.25
C TYR A 36 -1.88 -23.35 -5.70
N CYS A 37 -3.00 -22.69 -6.01
CA CYS A 37 -3.38 -22.45 -7.40
C CYS A 37 -2.35 -21.54 -8.09
N LYS A 38 -2.27 -21.58 -9.42
CA LYS A 38 -1.33 -20.81 -10.25
C LYS A 38 -1.26 -19.34 -9.83
N ARG A 39 -2.40 -18.72 -9.55
CA ARG A 39 -2.47 -17.33 -9.05
C ARG A 39 -1.79 -17.16 -7.69
N CYS A 40 -2.09 -17.99 -6.70
CA CYS A 40 -1.50 -17.90 -5.37
C CYS A 40 -0.02 -18.29 -5.37
N PHE A 41 0.37 -19.27 -6.19
CA PHE A 41 1.75 -19.64 -6.42
C PHE A 41 2.53 -18.47 -7.04
N ASN A 42 1.98 -17.85 -8.09
CA ASN A 42 2.60 -16.70 -8.74
C ASN A 42 2.72 -15.52 -7.78
N LEU A 43 1.69 -15.20 -7.01
CA LEU A 43 1.78 -14.17 -5.98
C LEU A 43 2.89 -14.50 -4.97
N ARG A 44 2.98 -15.74 -4.49
CA ARG A 44 4.00 -16.13 -3.50
C ARG A 44 5.43 -16.12 -4.06
N HIS A 45 5.61 -16.52 -5.33
CA HIS A 45 6.93 -16.70 -5.94
C HIS A 45 7.40 -15.50 -6.76
N TYR A 46 6.54 -14.84 -7.52
CA TYR A 46 6.90 -13.58 -8.19
C TYR A 46 7.04 -12.45 -7.17
N SER A 47 6.25 -12.38 -6.09
CA SER A 47 6.54 -11.42 -5.00
C SER A 47 7.87 -11.73 -4.28
N LYS A 48 8.35 -12.98 -4.29
CA LYS A 48 9.67 -13.35 -3.72
C LYS A 48 10.84 -13.13 -4.68
N ASN A 49 10.64 -13.33 -5.98
CA ASN A 49 11.70 -13.34 -6.99
C ASN A 49 11.80 -12.04 -7.79
N ASN A 50 10.78 -11.19 -7.78
CA ASN A 50 10.89 -9.80 -8.19
C ASN A 50 11.45 -8.97 -7.04
N ARG A 51 12.69 -9.27 -6.65
CA ARG A 51 13.63 -8.19 -6.32
C ARG A 51 13.93 -7.48 -7.64
N ILE A 52 12.93 -6.86 -8.24
CA ILE A 52 13.19 -5.86 -9.27
C ILE A 52 13.97 -4.81 -8.49
N GLU A 53 15.21 -4.59 -8.92
CA GLU A 53 16.01 -3.48 -8.42
C GLU A 53 15.11 -2.25 -8.53
N LEU A 54 14.67 -1.79 -7.35
CA LEU A 54 14.08 -0.49 -7.13
C LEU A 54 14.82 0.47 -8.08
N ASP A 55 14.13 1.07 -9.05
CA ASP A 55 14.77 2.11 -9.83
C ASP A 55 14.94 3.30 -8.89
N GLU A 56 16.05 3.28 -8.14
CA GLU A 56 16.38 4.25 -7.11
C GLU A 56 16.30 5.67 -7.67
N SER A 57 16.42 5.85 -8.99
CA SER A 57 16.35 7.14 -9.67
C SER A 57 14.94 7.75 -9.63
N ILE A 58 13.88 6.95 -9.78
CA ILE A 58 12.47 7.42 -9.76
C ILE A 58 12.08 7.82 -8.34
N LEU A 59 12.44 6.98 -7.36
CA LEU A 59 12.28 7.28 -5.94
C LEU A 59 13.06 8.52 -5.52
N LYS A 60 14.30 8.69 -5.99
CA LYS A 60 15.12 9.88 -5.65
C LYS A 60 14.45 11.16 -6.12
N GLN A 61 13.90 11.24 -7.34
CA GLN A 61 13.29 12.49 -7.83
C GLN A 61 12.04 12.90 -7.04
N GLU A 62 11.17 11.95 -6.71
CA GLU A 62 9.94 12.25 -5.94
C GLU A 62 10.23 12.54 -4.47
N THR A 63 11.23 11.86 -3.89
CA THR A 63 11.64 12.08 -2.50
C THR A 63 12.25 13.46 -2.28
N GLU A 64 12.90 14.08 -3.27
CA GLU A 64 13.53 15.41 -3.10
C GLU A 64 12.51 16.52 -2.72
N VAL A 65 11.31 16.49 -3.28
CA VAL A 65 10.24 17.46 -2.92
C VAL A 65 9.79 17.23 -1.48
N ILE A 66 9.58 15.96 -1.12
CA ILE A 66 9.16 15.54 0.23
C ILE A 66 10.23 15.93 1.28
N LYS A 67 11.51 15.69 0.96
CA LYS A 67 12.67 15.98 1.82
C LYS A 67 12.78 17.47 2.14
N LYS A 68 12.53 18.34 1.15
CA LYS A 68 12.60 19.80 1.32
C LYS A 68 11.46 20.35 2.17
N ASP A 69 10.23 19.91 1.92
CA ASP A 69 9.04 20.39 2.65
C ASP A 69 9.01 19.90 4.11
N LYS A 70 9.56 18.70 4.35
CA LYS A 70 9.48 18.00 5.64
C LYS A 70 8.02 17.89 6.13
N GLY A 71 7.10 17.66 5.20
CA GLY A 71 5.68 17.43 5.46
C GLY A 71 5.41 16.08 6.11
N LEU A 72 4.14 15.77 6.32
CA LEU A 72 3.72 14.45 6.80
C LEU A 72 3.74 13.46 5.64
N ILE A 73 4.31 12.27 5.86
CA ILE A 73 4.32 11.21 4.86
C ILE A 73 3.30 10.16 5.27
N CYS A 74 2.24 10.00 4.48
CA CYS A 74 1.31 8.89 4.60
C CYS A 74 1.87 7.70 3.80
N LEU A 75 2.56 6.80 4.49
CA LEU A 75 3.10 5.58 3.88
C LEU A 75 1.99 4.54 3.77
N VAL A 76 1.49 4.30 2.56
CA VAL A 76 0.42 3.33 2.28
C VAL A 76 1.02 1.96 2.00
N ALA A 77 0.59 0.96 2.76
CA ALA A 77 0.99 -0.43 2.60
C ALA A 77 -0.23 -1.36 2.59
N ASP A 78 -0.07 -2.54 1.99
CA ASP A 78 -1.09 -3.58 2.01
C ASP A 78 -1.00 -4.31 3.35
N SER A 79 -2.10 -4.39 4.09
CA SER A 79 -2.09 -5.10 5.37
C SER A 79 -1.75 -6.59 5.22
N PHE A 80 -2.16 -7.24 4.13
CA PHE A 80 -1.90 -8.66 3.90
C PHE A 80 -0.46 -8.95 3.46
N ASP A 81 0.23 -7.96 2.89
CA ASP A 81 1.59 -8.08 2.37
C ASP A 81 2.44 -6.86 2.75
N PHE A 82 2.44 -6.50 4.04
CA PHE A 82 3.16 -5.31 4.48
C PHE A 82 4.68 -5.47 4.35
N GLU A 83 5.21 -6.71 4.41
CA GLU A 83 6.65 -6.95 4.22
C GLU A 83 7.09 -6.72 2.77
N GLY A 84 6.22 -7.01 1.81
CA GLY A 84 6.44 -6.76 0.39
C GLY A 84 6.07 -5.35 -0.04
N THR A 85 5.36 -4.58 0.81
CA THR A 85 4.86 -3.23 0.46
C THR A 85 5.48 -2.10 1.28
N ILE A 86 6.22 -2.41 2.34
CA ILE A 86 7.02 -1.47 3.12
C ILE A 86 8.49 -1.71 2.81
N HIS A 87 9.19 -0.69 2.30
CA HIS A 87 10.62 -0.81 2.05
C HIS A 87 11.40 -0.85 3.38
N PRO A 88 12.33 -1.80 3.61
CA PRO A 88 13.08 -1.92 4.87
C PRO A 88 13.84 -0.67 5.30
N HIS A 89 14.32 0.12 4.32
CA HIS A 89 15.08 1.36 4.55
C HIS A 89 14.28 2.63 4.22
N ILE A 90 12.95 2.58 4.37
CA ILE A 90 12.07 3.67 3.94
C ILE A 90 12.37 5.00 4.63
N ASN A 91 12.75 4.99 5.91
CA ASN A 91 13.13 6.22 6.62
C ASN A 91 14.39 6.87 6.04
N ASP A 92 15.37 6.07 5.61
CA ASP A 92 16.63 6.56 5.02
C ASP A 92 16.37 7.10 3.62
N LEU A 93 15.56 6.40 2.83
CA LEU A 93 15.19 6.80 1.47
C LEU A 93 14.43 8.14 1.44
N LEU A 94 13.52 8.33 2.40
CA LEU A 94 12.74 9.56 2.56
C LEU A 94 13.46 10.63 3.40
N GLU A 95 14.60 10.29 4.02
CA GLU A 95 15.31 11.11 5.02
C GLU A 95 14.37 11.71 6.10
N SER A 96 13.36 10.93 6.52
CA SER A 96 12.29 11.41 7.38
C SER A 96 11.75 10.32 8.31
N ASN A 97 11.43 10.73 9.53
CA ASN A 97 10.68 9.93 10.51
C ASN A 97 9.27 10.48 10.73
N ASN A 98 8.84 11.46 9.92
CA ASN A 98 7.50 12.05 9.99
C ASN A 98 6.51 11.21 9.17
N ILE A 99 6.39 9.93 9.52
CA ILE A 99 5.62 8.93 8.76
C ILE A 99 4.39 8.52 9.54
N LEU A 100 3.21 8.66 8.93
CA LEU A 100 1.97 7.99 9.33
C LEU A 100 1.83 6.73 8.48
N LEU A 101 1.86 5.55 9.12
CA LEU A 101 1.66 4.29 8.41
C LEU A 101 0.17 4.06 8.18
N VAL A 102 -0.21 3.80 6.93
CA VAL A 102 -1.59 3.53 6.53
C VAL A 102 -1.67 2.10 5.99
N LEU A 103 -2.13 1.17 6.81
CA LEU A 103 -2.32 -0.22 6.42
C LEU A 103 -3.69 -0.41 5.78
N ASN A 104 -3.71 -0.50 4.45
CA ASN A 104 -4.93 -0.60 3.66
C ASN A 104 -5.38 -2.06 3.45
N LYS A 105 -6.58 -2.22 2.89
CA LYS A 105 -7.23 -3.51 2.58
C LYS A 105 -7.55 -4.35 3.82
N TYR A 106 -7.79 -3.69 4.94
CA TYR A 106 -8.15 -4.37 6.20
C TYR A 106 -9.42 -5.24 6.07
N ASP A 107 -10.30 -4.96 5.10
CA ASP A 107 -11.47 -5.79 4.79
C ASP A 107 -11.15 -7.20 4.29
N LEU A 108 -9.89 -7.47 3.90
CA LEU A 108 -9.46 -8.81 3.50
C LEU A 108 -9.28 -9.78 4.67
N TYR A 109 -9.23 -9.26 5.90
CA TYR A 109 -9.21 -10.12 7.08
C TYR A 109 -10.62 -10.62 7.39
N ILE A 110 -10.78 -11.94 7.31
CA ILE A 110 -11.99 -12.63 7.76
C ILE A 110 -12.21 -12.30 9.24
N LYS A 111 -13.48 -12.26 9.68
CA LYS A 111 -13.97 -11.89 11.03
C LYS A 111 -13.22 -12.47 12.24
N ASP A 112 -12.34 -13.45 12.05
CA ASP A 112 -11.61 -14.17 13.10
C ASP A 112 -10.11 -13.80 13.20
N LEU A 113 -9.63 -12.80 12.44
CA LEU A 113 -8.25 -12.37 12.62
C LEU A 113 -8.08 -11.64 13.97
N ASN A 114 -7.18 -12.16 14.79
CA ASN A 114 -6.74 -11.46 15.99
C ASN A 114 -5.90 -10.24 15.58
N LEU A 115 -6.56 -9.08 15.57
CA LEU A 115 -5.94 -7.80 15.20
C LEU A 115 -4.65 -7.54 16.00
N ASN A 116 -4.60 -7.93 17.28
CA ASN A 116 -3.41 -7.75 18.10
C ASN A 116 -2.22 -8.53 17.53
N LYS A 117 -2.42 -9.76 17.03
CA LYS A 117 -1.33 -10.53 16.41
C LYS A 117 -0.78 -9.86 15.15
N LEU A 118 -1.66 -9.28 14.32
CA LEU A 118 -1.23 -8.53 13.14
C LEU A 118 -0.39 -7.32 13.55
N LEU A 119 -0.88 -6.53 14.51
CA LEU A 119 -0.19 -5.35 15.00
C LEU A 119 1.14 -5.70 15.68
N ASP A 120 1.20 -6.81 16.43
CA ASP A 120 2.44 -7.29 17.05
C ASP A 120 3.45 -7.75 16.00
N TYR A 121 2.99 -8.45 14.96
CA TYR A 121 3.86 -8.86 13.86
C TYR A 121 4.40 -7.66 13.08
N LEU A 122 3.54 -6.67 12.79
CA LEU A 122 3.96 -5.41 12.20
C LEU A 122 4.99 -4.69 13.07
N ARG A 123 4.75 -4.56 14.38
CA ARG A 123 5.70 -3.92 15.32
C ARG A 123 7.06 -4.62 15.31
N LEU A 124 7.08 -5.95 15.27
CA LEU A 124 8.31 -6.73 15.15
C LEU A 124 9.04 -6.43 13.85
N TYR A 125 8.33 -6.39 12.72
CA TYR A 125 8.90 -6.04 11.42
C TYR A 125 9.48 -4.61 11.41
N LEU A 126 8.72 -3.62 11.89
CA LEU A 126 9.17 -2.23 11.97
C LEU A 126 10.43 -2.12 12.85
N LYS A 127 10.43 -2.77 14.02
CA LYS A 127 11.58 -2.78 14.93
C LYS A 127 12.80 -3.46 14.30
N LYS A 128 12.62 -4.61 13.65
CA LYS A 128 13.69 -5.37 13.00
C LYS A 128 14.39 -4.55 11.91
N ASN A 129 13.64 -3.75 11.17
CA ASN A 129 14.15 -2.92 10.09
C ASN A 129 14.45 -1.47 10.54
N ASN A 130 14.38 -1.16 11.84
CA ASN A 130 14.55 0.18 12.39
C ASN A 130 13.64 1.26 11.74
N ILE A 131 12.45 0.85 11.32
CA ILE A 131 11.47 1.74 10.69
C ILE A 131 10.75 2.52 11.79
N LYS A 132 10.81 3.85 11.69
CA LYS A 132 10.21 4.78 12.65
C LYS A 132 8.99 5.43 12.04
N ILE A 133 7.87 5.28 12.75
CA ILE A 133 6.58 5.88 12.41
C ILE A 133 6.08 6.74 13.58
N LYS A 134 5.30 7.77 13.28
CA LYS A 134 4.59 8.60 14.27
C LYS A 134 3.38 7.88 14.82
N ASP A 135 2.62 7.25 13.94
CA ASP A 135 1.40 6.52 14.27
C ASP A 135 1.02 5.55 13.14
N LEU A 136 0.00 4.75 13.37
CA LEU A 136 -0.59 3.78 12.46
C LEU A 136 -2.11 3.99 12.36
N VAL A 137 -2.66 3.80 11.16
CA VAL A 137 -4.11 3.69 10.91
C VAL A 137 -4.39 2.46 10.06
N LEU A 138 -5.44 1.73 10.40
CA LEU A 138 -5.98 0.63 9.61
C LEU A 138 -7.10 1.15 8.72
N VAL A 139 -7.03 0.88 7.43
CA VAL A 139 -7.97 1.40 6.44
C VAL A 139 -8.51 0.27 5.58
N SER A 140 -9.80 0.35 5.24
CA SER A 140 -10.32 -0.29 4.05
C SER A 140 -10.87 0.80 3.14
N ALA A 141 -10.06 1.25 2.19
CA ALA A 141 -10.46 2.29 1.25
C ALA A 141 -11.70 1.88 0.45
N LYS A 142 -11.79 0.58 0.12
CA LYS A 142 -12.93 -0.03 -0.57
C LYS A 142 -14.22 0.05 0.25
N LYS A 143 -14.15 -0.10 1.57
CA LYS A 143 -15.31 -0.07 2.47
C LYS A 143 -15.53 1.28 3.15
N GLY A 144 -14.59 2.23 3.00
CA GLY A 144 -14.57 3.50 3.72
C GLY A 144 -14.16 3.39 5.20
N PHE A 145 -13.83 2.20 5.69
CA PHE A 145 -13.42 2.00 7.08
C PHE A 145 -12.09 2.72 7.36
N GLY A 146 -12.01 3.43 8.48
CA GLY A 146 -10.78 4.09 8.96
C GLY A 146 -10.38 5.35 8.19
N ILE A 147 -11.19 5.81 7.22
CA ILE A 147 -10.89 7.03 6.45
C ILE A 147 -11.01 8.28 7.34
N ASP A 148 -12.04 8.35 8.18
CA ASP A 148 -12.25 9.49 9.09
C ASP A 148 -11.10 9.59 10.11
N GLU A 149 -10.72 8.45 10.71
CA GLU A 149 -9.55 8.36 11.61
C GLU A 149 -8.27 8.78 10.88
N LEU A 150 -8.07 8.35 9.62
CA LEU A 150 -6.92 8.75 8.82
C LEU A 150 -6.84 10.27 8.68
N ILE A 151 -7.96 10.94 8.37
CA ILE A 151 -8.00 12.41 8.22
C ILE A 151 -7.75 13.12 9.55
N GLU A 152 -8.34 12.63 10.65
CA GLU A 152 -8.07 13.17 11.99
C GLU A 152 -6.58 13.10 12.35
N LYS A 153 -5.94 11.94 12.12
CA LYS A 153 -4.50 11.78 12.38
C LYS A 153 -3.65 12.61 11.44
N ILE A 154 -4.02 12.72 10.17
CA ILE A 154 -3.33 13.62 9.22
C ILE A 154 -3.35 15.06 9.75
N ASN A 155 -4.52 15.57 10.15
CA ASN A 155 -4.66 16.92 10.67
C ASN A 155 -3.88 17.13 11.97
N ALA A 156 -3.86 16.15 12.86
CA ALA A 156 -3.10 16.21 14.10
C ALA A 156 -1.57 16.16 13.88
N LEU A 157 -1.09 15.42 12.87
CA LEU A 157 0.34 15.16 12.66
C LEU A 157 1.00 16.09 11.63
N ARG A 158 0.23 16.69 10.70
CA ARG A 158 0.78 17.50 9.60
C ARG A 158 1.38 18.83 10.05
N ASN A 159 0.99 19.35 11.22
CA ASN A 159 1.49 20.62 11.77
C ASN A 159 1.44 21.78 10.75
N GLY A 160 0.33 21.88 10.00
CA GLY A 160 0.13 22.92 8.98
C GLY A 160 0.97 22.76 7.70
N LYS A 161 1.64 21.63 7.50
CA LYS A 161 2.43 21.32 6.30
C LYS A 161 1.68 20.46 5.29
N ASN A 162 2.29 20.26 4.13
CA ASN A 162 1.81 19.35 3.11
C ASN A 162 1.83 17.90 3.59
N VAL A 163 1.00 17.09 2.94
CA VAL A 163 0.83 15.67 3.22
C VAL A 163 1.14 14.90 1.95
N TYR A 164 2.09 13.98 2.00
CA TYR A 164 2.57 13.22 0.85
C TYR A 164 2.11 11.77 0.98
N PHE A 165 1.32 11.28 0.02
CA PHE A 165 0.94 9.88 -0.01
C PHE A 165 1.99 9.09 -0.79
N VAL A 166 2.67 8.18 -0.12
CA VAL A 166 3.76 7.39 -0.68
C VAL A 166 3.43 5.92 -0.50
N GLY A 167 3.69 5.09 -1.51
CA GLY A 167 3.46 3.66 -1.42
C GLY A 167 3.73 2.95 -2.73
N MET A 168 3.92 1.65 -2.66
CA MET A 168 4.13 0.81 -3.84
C MET A 168 2.90 0.76 -4.73
N THR A 169 3.05 0.32 -5.98
CA THR A 169 1.89 0.10 -6.85
C THR A 169 0.90 -0.90 -6.23
N ASN A 170 -0.39 -0.71 -6.50
CA ASN A 170 -1.47 -1.62 -6.09
C ASN A 170 -1.72 -1.76 -4.56
N VAL A 171 -1.07 -0.98 -3.70
CA VAL A 171 -1.41 -0.90 -2.25
C VAL A 171 -2.75 -0.19 -1.99
N GLY A 172 -3.27 0.51 -2.99
CA GLY A 172 -4.57 1.20 -2.94
C GLY A 172 -4.49 2.68 -2.56
N LYS A 173 -3.33 3.33 -2.74
CA LYS A 173 -3.11 4.77 -2.58
C LYS A 173 -4.19 5.61 -3.27
N SER A 174 -4.37 5.43 -4.59
CA SER A 174 -5.38 6.18 -5.36
C SER A 174 -6.81 5.94 -4.87
N THR A 175 -7.13 4.73 -4.40
CA THR A 175 -8.45 4.44 -3.81
C THR A 175 -8.67 5.20 -2.51
N ILE A 176 -7.64 5.31 -1.65
CA ILE A 176 -7.72 6.11 -0.42
C ILE A 176 -7.91 7.58 -0.76
N ILE A 177 -7.09 8.12 -1.67
CA ILE A 177 -7.14 9.53 -2.07
C ILE A 177 -8.50 9.88 -2.66
N ASN A 178 -9.02 9.07 -3.58
CA ASN A 178 -10.35 9.27 -4.14
C ASN A 178 -11.45 9.21 -3.06
N LYS A 179 -11.26 8.39 -2.03
CA LYS A 179 -12.21 8.29 -0.92
C LYS A 179 -12.15 9.51 -0.01
N ILE A 180 -10.96 10.06 0.21
CA ILE A 180 -10.77 11.34 0.90
C ILE A 180 -11.43 12.45 0.10
N ILE A 181 -11.17 12.53 -1.21
CA ILE A 181 -11.76 13.53 -2.08
C ILE A 181 -13.28 13.50 -1.97
N ALA A 182 -13.89 12.35 -2.25
CA ALA A 182 -15.35 12.22 -2.28
C ALA A 182 -16.04 12.53 -0.93
N ASN A 183 -15.33 12.37 0.18
CA ASN A 183 -15.90 12.55 1.52
C ASN A 183 -15.59 13.92 2.15
N TYR A 184 -14.52 14.59 1.72
CA TYR A 184 -13.96 15.76 2.42
C TYR A 184 -13.65 16.97 1.55
N THR A 185 -13.64 16.82 0.23
CA THR A 185 -13.48 17.93 -0.71
C THR A 185 -14.62 17.92 -1.71
N GLY A 186 -15.17 19.08 -2.10
CA GLY A 186 -16.05 19.10 -3.26
C GLY A 186 -15.29 18.60 -4.49
N GLU A 187 -15.95 17.93 -5.44
CA GLU A 187 -15.28 17.54 -6.71
C GLU A 187 -14.66 18.76 -7.42
N ASP A 188 -15.22 19.96 -7.19
CA ASP A 188 -14.76 21.25 -7.70
C ASP A 188 -13.49 21.78 -7.02
N ASP A 189 -13.10 21.26 -5.84
CA ASP A 189 -11.93 21.72 -5.06
C ASP A 189 -10.63 20.98 -5.44
N VAL A 190 -10.72 19.94 -6.29
CA VAL A 190 -9.55 19.17 -6.72
C VAL A 190 -8.78 19.92 -7.79
N ILE A 191 -7.71 20.61 -7.39
CA ILE A 191 -6.87 21.34 -8.33
C ILE A 191 -5.89 20.36 -8.99
N THR A 192 -6.24 19.91 -10.19
CA THR A 192 -5.32 19.11 -11.02
C THR A 192 -4.35 20.06 -11.71
N VAL A 193 -3.17 20.33 -11.14
CA VAL A 193 -2.12 21.08 -11.84
C VAL A 193 -0.82 20.30 -11.88
N SER A 194 -0.36 20.00 -13.09
CA SER A 194 1.07 19.84 -13.37
C SER A 194 1.32 19.99 -14.87
N ASN A 195 1.84 21.15 -15.27
CA ASN A 195 2.69 21.28 -16.45
C ASN A 195 4.05 21.79 -15.96
N THR A 196 4.80 20.93 -15.28
CA THR A 196 6.25 21.11 -15.17
C THR A 196 6.89 20.40 -16.36
N ILE A 197 7.48 21.20 -17.24
CA ILE A 197 8.19 20.81 -18.44
C ILE A 197 9.25 19.74 -18.07
N ASN A 198 9.06 18.52 -18.59
CA ASN A 198 9.97 17.35 -18.63
C ASN A 198 9.69 16.10 -17.77
N THR A 199 8.54 15.93 -17.08
CA THR A 199 8.14 14.60 -16.58
C THR A 199 6.64 14.34 -16.78
N THR A 200 6.31 13.19 -17.39
CA THR A 200 4.95 12.82 -17.83
C THR A 200 4.03 12.34 -16.70
N LEU A 201 4.41 12.51 -15.44
CA LEU A 201 3.66 12.05 -14.28
C LEU A 201 3.07 13.27 -13.54
N ALA A 202 1.77 13.46 -13.68
CA ALA A 202 1.05 14.58 -13.06
C ALA A 202 0.81 14.31 -11.57
N ASN A 203 1.39 15.13 -10.70
CA ASN A 203 1.03 15.14 -9.28
C ASN A 203 -0.38 15.75 -9.12
N ILE A 204 -1.19 15.15 -8.24
CA ILE A 204 -2.51 15.68 -7.89
C ILE A 204 -2.36 16.46 -6.57
N TYR A 205 -2.86 17.70 -6.54
CA TYR A 205 -2.88 18.55 -5.35
C TYR A 205 -4.30 18.72 -4.86
N ILE A 206 -4.58 18.30 -3.63
CA ILE A 206 -5.90 18.41 -3.01
C ILE A 206 -5.75 19.37 -1.81
N PRO A 207 -6.40 20.53 -1.81
CA PRO A 207 -6.25 21.49 -0.72
C PRO A 207 -6.74 20.91 0.59
N LEU A 208 -5.94 21.06 1.64
CA LEU A 208 -6.32 20.78 3.04
C LEU A 208 -6.73 22.07 3.77
N ASP A 209 -6.08 23.18 3.42
CA ASP A 209 -6.36 24.54 3.84
C ASP A 209 -5.73 25.52 2.83
N ASP A 210 -5.76 26.83 3.12
CA ASP A 210 -5.24 27.88 2.23
C ASP A 210 -3.73 27.76 1.90
N LYS A 211 -2.97 26.94 2.64
CA LYS A 211 -1.51 26.91 2.59
C LYS A 211 -0.92 25.51 2.39
N SER A 212 -1.73 24.46 2.44
CA SER A 212 -1.24 23.08 2.41
C SER A 212 -2.15 22.14 1.62
N TYR A 213 -1.52 21.11 1.07
CA TYR A 213 -2.14 20.19 0.13
C TYR A 213 -1.82 18.74 0.50
N ILE A 214 -2.74 17.83 0.18
CA ILE A 214 -2.39 16.45 -0.10
C ILE A 214 -1.76 16.42 -1.49
N VAL A 215 -0.56 15.86 -1.55
CA VAL A 215 0.19 15.66 -2.79
C VAL A 215 0.19 14.17 -3.08
N ASP A 216 -0.49 13.78 -4.17
CA ASP A 216 -0.36 12.42 -4.70
C ASP A 216 0.93 12.33 -5.50
N THR A 217 1.93 11.61 -4.96
CA THR A 217 3.09 11.23 -5.76
C THR A 217 2.72 9.99 -6.58
N PRO A 218 3.20 9.85 -7.82
CA PRO A 218 3.07 8.61 -8.56
C PRO A 218 3.46 7.41 -7.69
N GLY A 219 2.77 6.28 -7.87
CA GLY A 219 3.10 5.09 -7.09
C GLY A 219 4.54 4.69 -7.35
N ILE A 220 5.30 4.40 -6.29
CA ILE A 220 6.64 3.84 -6.43
C ILE A 220 6.48 2.53 -7.19
N ILE A 221 6.92 2.54 -8.45
CA ILE A 221 6.83 1.39 -9.34
C ILE A 221 7.74 0.30 -8.76
N ASN A 222 7.20 -0.92 -8.71
CA ASN A 222 7.93 -2.12 -8.30
C ASN A 222 8.34 -2.88 -9.55
#